data_AF-A0A543CL08-F1
#
_entry.id   AF-A0A543CL08-F1
#
_cell.length_a   1.000
_cell.length_b   1.000
_cell.length_c   1.000
_cell.angle_alpha   90.00
_cell.angle_beta   90.00
_cell.angle_gamma   90.00
#
_symmetry.space_group_name_H-M   'P 1'
#
loop_
_entity.id
_entity.type
_entity.pdbx_description
1 polymer ?
#
loop_
_entity_poly.entity_id
_entity_poly.type
_entity_poly.pdbx_seq_one_letter_code
_entity_poly.pdbx_strand_id
1 'polypeptide(L)'
;MTMPVASDLENACQLPLLDDAALGQRREARAIPIDVVIAGRRLHPTQVFDTYWRFAAARQALYEARLRGAPPPWTDDSILRRHRFTNCYRASDRVSQYLIGQVSYAGSQDPEEVVFRTLLFKVFNRISTWEYLTAELGEISWKGYSFALYNRALSNAFSRGEKLYSAAYVIPPPALGEDRKHSNHLRLLELMMTTGIARKVLCAGSLCGAFEVLRSYPAIGDFLAYQYTIDLNYSAIFDCSEMEFVVPGPGARDGIRKCFGAAANGIEAEIIRYMADYQEEHFERLGLRFEGLRGRRLQLIDCQNLFCEVDKYARVAHPDVQGLSGRTRIKQLFRPVVDPVPAWFPPKWGINDTEQNSICHVKASGPDQRTGGRD
;
A
#
# COMPACT_ATOMS: atom_id res chain seq x y z
N MET A 1 47.03 -51.65 -29.20
CA MET A 1 47.39 -52.33 -30.46
C MET A 1 46.63 -51.65 -31.58
N THR A 2 47.31 -51.39 -32.68
CA THR A 2 47.01 -50.47 -33.79
C THR A 2 45.79 -50.81 -34.64
N MET A 3 45.30 -49.77 -35.35
CA MET A 3 44.09 -49.63 -36.17
C MET A 3 43.85 -50.68 -37.27
N PRO A 4 42.67 -50.62 -37.93
CA PRO A 4 42.73 -50.30 -39.36
C PRO A 4 41.79 -49.18 -39.83
N VAL A 5 42.13 -48.73 -41.04
CA VAL A 5 41.73 -47.57 -41.84
C VAL A 5 40.28 -47.64 -42.32
N ALA A 6 39.62 -46.48 -42.38
CA ALA A 6 38.33 -46.29 -43.05
C ALA A 6 38.51 -45.44 -44.30
N SER A 7 38.06 -45.93 -45.45
CA SER A 7 37.80 -45.17 -46.66
C SER A 7 36.46 -45.62 -47.27
N ASP A 8 35.69 -44.61 -47.66
CA ASP A 8 34.60 -44.60 -48.63
C ASP A 8 33.25 -45.22 -48.24
N LEU A 9 32.35 -44.33 -47.79
CA LEU A 9 30.94 -44.34 -48.21
C LEU A 9 30.46 -42.89 -48.39
N GLU A 10 30.56 -42.41 -49.63
CA GLU A 10 29.72 -41.33 -50.14
C GLU A 10 28.27 -41.83 -50.20
N ASN A 11 27.37 -41.21 -49.44
CA ASN A 11 26.10 -40.76 -50.02
C ASN A 11 25.46 -39.69 -49.15
N ALA A 12 25.25 -38.54 -49.78
CA ALA A 12 24.71 -37.34 -49.19
C ALA A 12 23.25 -37.54 -48.75
N CYS A 13 23.00 -37.36 -47.45
CA CYS A 13 21.67 -37.04 -46.95
C CYS A 13 21.75 -35.61 -46.38
N GLN A 14 21.29 -34.64 -47.16
CA GLN A 14 21.12 -33.25 -46.76
C GLN A 14 20.16 -33.20 -45.55
N LEU A 15 20.69 -32.88 -44.38
CA LEU A 15 19.90 -32.40 -43.24
C LEU A 15 19.70 -30.89 -43.42
N PRO A 16 18.48 -30.35 -43.36
CA PRO A 16 18.29 -28.92 -43.30
C PRO A 16 18.83 -28.43 -41.95
N LEU A 17 19.78 -27.48 -42.01
CA LEU A 17 20.06 -26.55 -40.92
C LEU A 17 18.72 -25.87 -40.55
N LEU A 18 18.14 -26.27 -39.42
CA LEU A 18 17.03 -25.54 -38.83
C LEU A 18 17.61 -24.32 -38.13
N ASP A 19 17.25 -23.19 -38.70
CA ASP A 19 17.55 -21.82 -38.31
C ASP A 19 17.22 -21.57 -36.82
N ASP A 20 18.21 -21.11 -36.06
CA ASP A 20 18.16 -20.75 -34.63
C ASP A 20 17.39 -19.41 -34.41
N ALA A 21 16.27 -19.24 -35.10
CA ALA A 21 15.43 -18.03 -35.09
C ALA A 21 13.98 -18.30 -34.64
N ALA A 22 13.72 -19.44 -33.98
CA ALA A 22 12.36 -19.87 -33.58
C ALA A 22 12.15 -20.04 -32.05
N LEU A 23 12.94 -19.36 -31.21
CA LEU A 23 12.71 -19.29 -29.75
C LEU A 23 12.27 -17.91 -29.23
N GLY A 24 11.99 -16.98 -30.14
CA GLY A 24 11.38 -15.68 -29.83
C GLY A 24 9.91 -15.65 -30.23
N GLN A 25 9.05 -15.25 -29.28
CA GLN A 25 7.60 -15.07 -29.42
C GLN A 25 6.74 -16.33 -29.18
N ARG A 26 6.64 -16.74 -27.90
CA ARG A 26 5.32 -17.17 -27.41
C ARG A 26 4.41 -15.96 -27.51
N ARG A 27 3.61 -15.88 -28.58
CA ARG A 27 2.41 -15.05 -28.61
C ARG A 27 1.55 -15.49 -27.43
N GLU A 28 1.54 -14.70 -26.35
CA GLU A 28 0.47 -14.79 -25.36
C GLU A 28 -0.84 -14.72 -26.15
N ALA A 29 -1.60 -15.82 -26.15
CA ALA A 29 -2.96 -15.78 -26.62
C ALA A 29 -3.65 -14.69 -25.80
N ARG A 30 -3.93 -13.55 -26.44
CA ARG A 30 -4.54 -12.38 -25.83
C ARG A 30 -5.95 -12.81 -25.44
N ALA A 31 -6.11 -13.38 -24.24
CA ALA A 31 -7.40 -13.72 -23.68
C ALA A 31 -8.21 -12.43 -23.72
N ILE A 32 -9.21 -12.39 -24.60
CA ILE A 32 -10.09 -11.23 -24.69
C ILE A 32 -10.78 -11.14 -23.33
N PRO A 33 -10.72 -9.99 -22.63
CA PRO A 33 -11.39 -9.86 -21.36
C PRO A 33 -12.87 -10.20 -21.52
N ILE A 34 -13.35 -11.16 -20.74
CA ILE A 34 -14.73 -11.61 -20.79
C ILE A 34 -15.62 -10.44 -20.35
N ASP A 35 -16.72 -10.21 -21.04
CA ASP A 35 -17.75 -9.27 -20.58
C ASP A 35 -18.18 -9.60 -19.16
N VAL A 36 -18.24 -8.58 -18.30
CA VAL A 36 -18.68 -8.74 -16.91
C VAL A 36 -19.94 -7.94 -16.66
N VAL A 37 -20.82 -8.44 -15.80
CA VAL A 37 -22.01 -7.71 -15.36
C VAL A 37 -21.80 -7.28 -13.91
N ILE A 38 -21.69 -5.98 -13.68
CA ILE A 38 -21.46 -5.39 -12.35
C ILE A 38 -22.53 -4.33 -12.12
N ALA A 39 -23.22 -4.41 -10.97
CA ALA A 39 -24.30 -3.49 -10.62
C ALA A 39 -25.37 -3.36 -11.73
N GLY A 40 -25.72 -4.48 -12.38
CA GLY A 40 -26.68 -4.52 -13.48
C GLY A 40 -26.17 -3.94 -14.81
N ARG A 41 -24.91 -3.51 -14.90
CA ARG A 41 -24.31 -2.96 -16.13
C ARG A 41 -23.37 -3.98 -16.75
N ARG A 42 -23.53 -4.23 -18.05
CA ARG A 42 -22.55 -4.96 -18.86
C ARG A 42 -21.36 -4.05 -19.13
N LEU A 43 -20.18 -4.49 -18.72
CA LEU A 43 -18.91 -3.82 -18.96
C LEU A 43 -18.06 -4.66 -19.91
N HIS A 44 -17.30 -3.99 -20.76
CA HIS A 44 -16.36 -4.60 -21.69
C HIS A 44 -14.94 -4.24 -21.22
N PRO A 45 -14.28 -5.11 -20.43
CA PRO A 45 -12.99 -4.75 -19.88
C PRO A 45 -11.92 -4.62 -20.98
N THR A 46 -10.94 -3.76 -20.76
CA THR A 46 -9.78 -3.60 -21.63
C THR A 46 -8.66 -4.55 -21.21
N GLN A 47 -7.55 -4.60 -21.97
CA GLN A 47 -6.35 -5.34 -21.57
C GLN A 47 -5.75 -4.91 -20.21
N VAL A 48 -6.10 -3.72 -19.73
CA VAL A 48 -5.66 -3.24 -18.41
C VAL A 48 -6.32 -4.03 -17.28
N PHE A 49 -7.50 -4.62 -17.51
CA PHE A 49 -8.16 -5.49 -16.54
C PHE A 49 -7.32 -6.73 -16.22
N ASP A 50 -6.81 -7.46 -17.21
CA ASP A 50 -5.93 -8.59 -16.93
C ASP A 50 -4.57 -8.13 -16.37
N THR A 51 -4.14 -6.91 -16.76
CA THR A 51 -2.91 -6.30 -16.21
C THR A 51 -3.04 -6.00 -14.73
N TYR A 52 -4.25 -5.69 -14.24
CA TYR A 52 -4.50 -5.54 -12.81
C TYR A 52 -4.09 -6.78 -12.03
N TRP A 53 -4.55 -7.95 -12.47
CA TRP A 53 -4.28 -9.22 -11.82
C TRP A 53 -2.82 -9.64 -11.95
N ARG A 54 -2.22 -9.49 -13.14
CA ARG A 54 -0.79 -9.74 -13.34
C ARG A 54 0.08 -8.85 -12.46
N PHE A 55 -0.27 -7.55 -12.37
CA PHE A 55 0.40 -6.60 -11.49
C PHE A 55 0.28 -7.02 -10.02
N ALA A 56 -0.93 -7.38 -9.56
CA ALA A 56 -1.14 -7.81 -8.18
C ALA A 56 -0.29 -9.04 -7.83
N ALA A 57 -0.30 -10.08 -8.69
CA ALA A 57 0.52 -11.28 -8.50
C ALA A 57 2.02 -10.97 -8.49
N ALA A 58 2.53 -10.24 -9.49
CA ALA A 58 3.94 -9.89 -9.59
C ALA A 58 4.39 -9.02 -8.40
N ARG A 59 3.55 -8.06 -7.98
CA ARG A 59 3.88 -7.14 -6.90
C ARG A 59 3.86 -7.82 -5.53
N GLN A 60 2.95 -8.76 -5.31
CA GLN A 60 2.91 -9.57 -4.09
C GLN A 60 4.11 -10.53 -4.02
N ALA A 61 4.43 -11.23 -5.11
CA ALA A 61 5.62 -12.09 -5.18
C ALA A 61 6.91 -11.31 -4.88
N LEU A 62 7.03 -10.08 -5.39
CA LEU A 62 8.14 -9.18 -5.07
C LEU A 62 8.19 -8.85 -3.58
N TYR A 63 7.05 -8.50 -2.97
CA TYR A 63 6.97 -8.21 -1.53
C TYR A 63 7.44 -9.42 -0.70
N GLU A 64 6.95 -10.60 -1.02
CA GLU A 64 7.27 -11.83 -0.30
C GLU A 64 8.73 -12.28 -0.48
N ALA A 65 9.30 -12.12 -1.69
CA ALA A 65 10.72 -12.38 -1.92
C ALA A 65 11.59 -11.49 -1.03
N ARG A 66 11.24 -10.20 -0.91
CA ARG A 66 11.92 -9.28 -0.01
C ARG A 66 11.72 -9.63 1.45
N LEU A 67 10.52 -10.04 1.84
CA LEU A 67 10.20 -10.44 3.21
C LEU A 67 11.03 -11.66 3.65
N ARG A 68 11.27 -12.62 2.75
CA ARG A 68 12.14 -13.79 3.00
C ARG A 68 13.64 -13.51 2.87
N GLY A 69 14.04 -12.26 2.62
CA GLY A 69 15.44 -11.87 2.48
C GLY A 69 16.12 -12.37 1.20
N ALA A 70 15.36 -12.68 0.14
CA ALA A 70 15.93 -13.08 -1.14
C ALA A 70 16.81 -11.96 -1.74
N PRO A 71 17.92 -12.29 -2.43
CA PRO A 71 18.76 -11.30 -3.08
C PRO A 71 18.06 -10.65 -4.28
N PRO A 72 18.40 -9.40 -4.64
CA PRO A 72 17.91 -8.78 -5.86
C PRO A 72 18.52 -9.42 -7.13
N PRO A 73 17.88 -9.29 -8.31
CA PRO A 73 16.59 -8.62 -8.53
C PRO A 73 15.40 -9.46 -8.05
N TRP A 74 14.41 -8.81 -7.44
CA TRP A 74 13.21 -9.50 -6.92
C TRP A 74 12.10 -9.73 -7.96
N THR A 75 12.29 -9.25 -9.19
CA THR A 75 11.35 -9.42 -10.30
C THR A 75 12.06 -9.16 -11.62
N ASP A 76 11.61 -9.83 -12.68
CA ASP A 76 12.05 -9.58 -14.06
C ASP A 76 11.26 -8.46 -14.74
N ASP A 77 10.14 -8.01 -14.13
CA ASP A 77 9.35 -6.90 -14.63
C ASP A 77 10.17 -5.59 -14.58
N SER A 78 10.43 -5.01 -15.75
CA SER A 78 11.25 -3.80 -15.87
C SER A 78 10.57 -2.54 -15.32
N ILE A 79 9.23 -2.49 -15.33
CA ILE A 79 8.45 -1.37 -14.81
C ILE A 79 8.48 -1.41 -13.28
N LEU A 80 8.26 -2.58 -12.66
CA LEU A 80 8.34 -2.77 -11.21
C LEU A 80 9.76 -2.56 -10.67
N ARG A 81 10.81 -2.93 -11.42
CA ARG A 81 12.21 -2.64 -11.04
C ARG A 81 12.53 -1.14 -11.04
N ARG A 82 11.97 -0.38 -11.99
CA ARG A 82 12.33 1.02 -12.22
C ARG A 82 11.51 1.99 -11.36
N HIS A 83 10.24 1.70 -11.13
CA HIS A 83 9.28 2.65 -10.57
C HIS A 83 8.76 2.24 -9.20
N ARG A 84 8.43 3.24 -8.38
CA ARG A 84 7.89 3.00 -7.04
C ARG A 84 6.39 2.72 -7.09
N PHE A 85 5.99 1.57 -6.53
CA PHE A 85 4.61 1.17 -6.29
C PHE A 85 4.40 0.80 -4.83
N THR A 86 3.19 0.97 -4.31
CA THR A 86 2.80 0.40 -3.01
C THR A 86 2.73 -1.13 -3.09
N ASN A 87 2.61 -1.80 -1.94
CA ASN A 87 2.27 -3.21 -1.91
C ASN A 87 0.78 -3.42 -2.26
N CYS A 88 0.39 -4.67 -2.53
CA CYS A 88 -1.01 -5.05 -2.75
C CYS A 88 -1.83 -4.77 -1.49
N TYR A 89 -1.31 -5.21 -0.34
CA TYR A 89 -1.88 -4.92 0.96
C TYR A 89 -1.39 -3.58 1.48
N ARG A 90 -2.29 -2.61 1.66
CA ARG A 90 -1.91 -1.28 2.15
C ARG A 90 -1.16 -1.36 3.48
N ALA A 91 -1.60 -2.24 4.38
CA ALA A 91 -0.97 -2.46 5.67
C ALA A 91 0.51 -2.87 5.57
N SER A 92 0.95 -3.46 4.44
CA SER A 92 2.34 -3.87 4.21
C SER A 92 3.28 -2.74 3.80
N ASP A 93 2.75 -1.55 3.49
CA ASP A 93 3.58 -0.39 3.17
C ASP A 93 4.35 0.08 4.41
N ARG A 94 5.61 0.49 4.22
CA ARG A 94 6.50 0.90 5.33
C ARG A 94 5.88 1.96 6.26
N VAL A 95 5.15 2.93 5.72
CA VAL A 95 4.49 3.97 6.52
C VAL A 95 3.31 3.40 7.32
N SER A 96 2.56 2.46 6.74
CA SER A 96 1.48 1.77 7.45
C SER A 96 2.03 0.80 8.50
N GLN A 97 3.10 0.07 8.21
CA GLN A 97 3.80 -0.77 9.19
C GLN A 97 4.30 0.04 10.38
N TYR A 98 4.87 1.22 10.14
CA TYR A 98 5.30 2.13 11.21
C TYR A 98 4.09 2.65 12.01
N LEU A 99 3.02 3.08 11.33
CA LEU A 99 1.78 3.48 12.01
C LEU A 99 1.27 2.36 12.93
N ILE A 100 1.12 1.15 12.40
CA ILE A 100 0.55 0.03 13.14
C ILE A 100 1.41 -0.28 14.36
N GLY A 101 2.70 -0.60 14.16
CA GLY A 101 3.58 -1.04 15.24
C GLY A 101 4.03 0.05 16.21
N GLN A 102 4.36 1.24 15.71
CA GLN A 102 5.08 2.27 16.48
C GLN A 102 4.20 3.46 16.88
N VAL A 103 2.94 3.52 16.42
CA VAL A 103 2.04 4.65 16.71
C VAL A 103 0.74 4.16 17.34
N SER A 104 -0.01 3.30 16.65
CA SER A 104 -1.34 2.88 17.07
C SER A 104 -1.28 1.86 18.23
N TYR A 105 -0.42 0.84 18.13
CA TYR A 105 -0.25 -0.17 19.20
C TYR A 105 0.85 0.17 20.23
N ALA A 106 1.55 1.29 20.06
CA ALA A 106 2.50 1.78 21.05
C ALA A 106 1.81 2.65 22.10
N GLY A 107 2.28 2.62 23.34
CA GLY A 107 1.79 3.47 24.43
C GLY A 107 0.37 3.12 24.91
N SER A 108 -0.29 4.09 25.56
CA SER A 108 -1.66 3.92 26.10
C SER A 108 -2.66 3.47 25.04
N GLN A 109 -3.44 2.43 25.35
CA GLN A 109 -4.51 1.91 24.49
C GLN A 109 -5.88 2.51 24.82
N ASP A 110 -5.93 3.60 25.59
CA ASP A 110 -7.13 4.43 25.70
C ASP A 110 -7.56 4.91 24.31
N PRO A 111 -8.84 4.79 23.92
CA PRO A 111 -9.30 5.22 22.61
C PRO A 111 -8.95 6.67 22.24
N GLU A 112 -9.00 7.62 23.17
CA GLU A 112 -8.63 9.01 22.86
C GLU A 112 -7.16 9.13 22.47
N GLU A 113 -6.30 8.42 23.18
CA GLU A 113 -4.86 8.39 22.96
C GLU A 113 -4.50 7.74 21.62
N VAL A 114 -5.13 6.59 21.29
CA VAL A 114 -4.90 5.90 20.01
C VAL A 114 -5.39 6.74 18.83
N VAL A 115 -6.58 7.35 18.94
CA VAL A 115 -7.14 8.21 17.88
C VAL A 115 -6.25 9.44 17.66
N PHE A 116 -5.84 10.10 18.74
CA PHE A 116 -4.95 11.27 18.66
C PHE A 116 -3.63 10.93 17.96
N ARG A 117 -2.92 9.90 18.44
CA ARG A 117 -1.62 9.50 17.86
C ARG A 117 -1.76 9.10 16.39
N THR A 118 -2.78 8.31 16.06
CA THR A 118 -3.03 7.86 14.69
C THR A 118 -3.30 9.04 13.76
N LEU A 119 -4.20 9.95 14.12
CA LEU A 119 -4.52 11.10 13.29
C LEU A 119 -3.36 12.09 13.19
N LEU A 120 -2.64 12.37 14.30
CA LEU A 120 -1.44 13.20 14.28
C LEU A 120 -0.40 12.66 13.31
N PHE A 121 -0.10 11.36 13.39
CA PHE A 121 0.84 10.73 12.47
C PHE A 121 0.37 10.86 11.02
N LYS A 122 -0.91 10.62 10.75
CA LYS A 122 -1.47 10.61 9.39
C LYS A 122 -1.64 11.98 8.76
N VAL A 123 -1.78 13.04 9.56
CA VAL A 123 -1.73 14.43 9.09
C VAL A 123 -0.40 14.74 8.40
N PHE A 124 0.72 14.25 8.93
CA PHE A 124 2.04 14.42 8.31
C PHE A 124 2.38 13.26 7.34
N ASN A 125 1.83 12.08 7.63
CA ASN A 125 2.01 10.82 6.93
C ASN A 125 3.49 10.46 6.71
N ARG A 126 4.35 10.85 7.66
CA ARG A 126 5.80 10.79 7.51
C ARG A 126 6.48 10.35 8.80
N ILE A 127 7.20 9.24 8.71
CA ILE A 127 7.93 8.61 9.83
C ILE A 127 8.89 9.59 10.50
N SER A 128 9.77 10.26 9.73
CA SER A 128 10.76 11.16 10.31
C SER A 128 10.17 12.35 11.08
N THR A 129 8.95 12.78 10.74
CA THR A 129 8.26 13.86 11.47
C THR A 129 7.72 13.36 12.81
N TRP A 130 7.23 12.12 12.85
CA TRP A 130 6.85 11.47 14.09
C TRP A 130 8.04 11.23 15.02
N GLU A 131 9.14 10.69 14.49
CA GLU A 131 10.38 10.44 15.23
C GLU A 131 10.94 11.75 15.81
N TYR A 132 10.95 12.82 15.01
CA TYR A 132 11.37 14.14 15.48
C TYR A 132 10.48 14.67 16.60
N LEU A 133 9.14 14.61 16.45
CA LEU A 133 8.23 15.03 17.52
C LEU A 133 8.46 14.24 18.81
N THR A 134 8.66 12.93 18.70
CA THR A 134 8.91 12.04 19.85
C THR A 134 10.23 12.39 20.53
N ALA A 135 11.29 12.67 19.76
CA ALA A 135 12.58 13.08 20.31
C ALA A 135 12.53 14.43 21.03
N GLU A 136 11.77 15.39 20.50
CA GLU A 136 11.67 16.75 21.07
C GLU A 136 10.71 16.84 22.26
N LEU A 137 9.61 16.07 22.25
CA LEU A 137 8.50 16.21 23.19
C LEU A 137 8.35 15.02 24.15
N GLY A 138 9.08 13.94 23.92
CA GLY A 138 8.93 12.69 24.65
C GLY A 138 7.70 11.90 24.19
N GLU A 139 7.00 11.27 25.13
CA GLU A 139 5.81 10.48 24.81
C GLU A 139 4.70 11.35 24.20
N ILE A 140 4.33 11.04 22.97
CA ILE A 140 3.23 11.70 22.26
C ILE A 140 1.90 11.19 22.81
N SER A 141 1.17 12.06 23.51
CA SER A 141 -0.14 11.75 24.10
C SER A 141 -1.13 12.89 23.92
N TRP A 142 -2.42 12.58 23.91
CA TRP A 142 -3.48 13.58 23.95
C TRP A 142 -3.48 14.30 25.30
N LYS A 143 -3.34 13.55 26.40
CA LYS A 143 -3.25 14.11 27.76
C LYS A 143 -2.12 15.13 27.92
N GLY A 144 -0.98 14.89 27.28
CA GLY A 144 0.19 15.78 27.29
C GLY A 144 0.21 16.79 26.14
N TYR A 145 -0.83 16.85 25.31
CA TYR A 145 -0.83 17.71 24.14
C TYR A 145 -0.80 19.19 24.51
N SER A 146 0.07 19.93 23.81
CA SER A 146 0.11 21.39 23.88
C SER A 146 0.33 21.93 22.48
N PHE A 147 -0.66 22.66 21.96
CA PHE A 147 -0.55 23.34 20.67
C PHE A 147 0.76 24.13 20.56
N ALA A 148 1.11 24.92 21.59
CA ALA A 148 2.28 25.78 21.57
C ALA A 148 3.61 25.00 21.45
N LEU A 149 3.74 23.87 22.16
CA LEU A 149 4.96 23.06 22.13
C LEU A 149 5.11 22.32 20.80
N TYR A 150 4.04 21.67 20.33
CA TYR A 150 4.04 20.95 19.05
C TYR A 150 4.26 21.91 17.88
N ASN A 151 3.60 23.06 17.90
CA ASN A 151 3.75 24.06 16.85
C ASN A 151 5.17 24.63 16.81
N ARG A 152 5.80 24.88 17.97
CA ARG A 152 7.19 25.33 18.04
C ARG A 152 8.14 24.28 17.47
N ALA A 153 8.02 23.02 17.90
CA ALA A 153 8.88 21.94 17.41
C ALA A 153 8.80 21.81 15.89
N LEU A 154 7.58 21.76 15.32
CA LEU A 154 7.37 21.64 13.87
C LEU A 154 7.84 22.89 13.12
N SER A 155 7.63 24.09 13.67
CA SER A 155 8.11 25.33 13.06
C SER A 155 9.63 25.38 13.01
N ASN A 156 10.32 24.90 14.06
CA ASN A 156 11.78 24.80 14.09
C ASN A 156 12.31 23.83 13.03
N ALA A 157 11.72 22.64 12.91
CA ALA A 157 12.08 21.70 11.84
C ALA A 157 11.84 22.31 10.46
N PHE A 158 10.69 22.95 10.26
CA PHE A 158 10.36 23.64 9.01
C PHE A 158 11.36 24.76 8.68
N SER A 159 11.77 25.59 9.65
CA SER A 159 12.75 26.66 9.43
C SER A 159 14.14 26.16 9.08
N ARG A 160 14.49 24.92 9.47
CA ARG A 160 15.72 24.23 9.03
C ARG A 160 15.61 23.63 7.62
N GLY A 161 14.50 23.84 6.93
CA GLY A 161 14.26 23.30 5.58
C GLY A 161 13.79 21.84 5.57
N GLU A 162 13.43 21.28 6.73
CA GLU A 162 12.93 19.92 6.80
C GLU A 162 11.51 19.83 6.24
N LYS A 163 11.24 18.75 5.51
CA LYS A 163 9.93 18.46 4.96
C LYS A 163 9.09 17.73 6.02
N LEU A 164 8.05 18.39 6.53
CA LEU A 164 7.14 17.80 7.53
C LEU A 164 6.17 16.77 6.94
N TYR A 165 5.80 16.92 5.66
CA TYR A 165 4.80 16.06 5.03
C TYR A 165 5.45 15.06 4.09
N SER A 166 4.80 13.92 3.91
CA SER A 166 5.10 13.01 2.81
C SER A 166 4.60 13.57 1.47
N ALA A 167 5.09 13.03 0.36
CA ALA A 167 4.55 13.33 -0.96
C ALA A 167 3.23 12.59 -1.27
N ALA A 168 2.81 11.68 -0.39
CA ALA A 168 1.52 11.01 -0.46
C ALA A 168 0.48 11.80 0.35
N TYR A 169 -0.77 11.75 -0.13
CA TYR A 169 -1.90 12.50 0.42
C TYR A 169 -1.65 14.02 0.40
N VAL A 170 -2.19 14.71 -0.61
CA VAL A 170 -2.22 16.17 -0.59
C VAL A 170 -3.28 16.57 0.42
N ILE A 171 -2.84 16.88 1.64
CA ILE A 171 -3.73 17.31 2.73
C ILE A 171 -3.83 18.84 2.66
N PRO A 172 -5.00 19.41 2.30
CA PRO A 172 -5.18 20.86 2.27
C PRO A 172 -5.22 21.41 3.69
N PRO A 173 -4.57 22.56 3.97
CA PRO A 173 -4.70 23.20 5.27
C PRO A 173 -6.15 23.64 5.50
N PRO A 174 -6.75 23.34 6.67
CA PRO A 174 -8.02 23.92 7.06
C PRO A 174 -7.82 25.40 7.38
N ALA A 175 -8.84 26.23 7.12
CA ALA A 175 -8.79 27.66 7.42
C ALA A 175 -9.17 27.90 8.89
N LEU A 176 -8.22 27.68 9.81
CA LEU A 176 -8.43 27.80 11.27
C LEU A 176 -7.64 28.96 11.90
N GLY A 177 -7.25 29.95 11.09
CA GLY A 177 -6.70 31.21 11.56
C GLY A 177 -5.20 31.21 11.86
N GLU A 178 -4.47 30.13 11.58
CA GLU A 178 -3.00 30.10 11.73
C GLU A 178 -2.29 30.45 10.41
N ASP A 179 -1.09 31.02 10.47
CA ASP A 179 -0.33 31.40 9.27
C ASP A 179 0.27 30.20 8.54
N ARG A 180 0.64 29.15 9.28
CA ARG A 180 1.36 27.99 8.75
C ARG A 180 0.43 26.79 8.59
N LYS A 181 0.72 25.99 7.57
CA LYS A 181 -0.02 24.76 7.26
C LYS A 181 -0.02 23.76 8.42
N HIS A 182 1.12 23.51 9.05
CA HIS A 182 1.20 22.59 10.19
C HIS A 182 0.47 23.10 11.42
N SER A 183 0.50 24.40 11.68
CA SER A 183 -0.26 25.03 12.76
C SER A 183 -1.77 24.84 12.55
N ASN A 184 -2.29 25.07 11.35
CA ASN A 184 -3.70 24.82 11.05
C ASN A 184 -4.09 23.34 11.21
N HIS A 185 -3.23 22.40 10.85
CA HIS A 185 -3.53 20.98 11.08
C HIS A 185 -3.50 20.59 12.56
N LEU A 186 -2.60 21.18 13.36
CA LEU A 186 -2.62 21.02 14.81
C LEU A 186 -3.94 21.55 15.40
N ARG A 187 -4.44 22.70 14.93
CA ARG A 187 -5.77 23.21 15.33
C ARG A 187 -6.91 22.29 14.93
N LEU A 188 -6.85 21.70 13.74
CA LEU A 188 -7.86 20.73 13.33
C LEU A 188 -7.85 19.50 14.23
N LEU A 189 -6.67 18.97 14.57
CA LEU A 189 -6.57 17.85 15.48
C LEU A 189 -7.10 18.20 16.88
N GLU A 190 -6.75 19.37 17.42
CA GLU A 190 -7.28 19.88 18.67
C GLU A 190 -8.81 20.01 18.65
N LEU A 191 -9.38 20.56 17.56
CA LEU A 191 -10.83 20.64 17.35
C LEU A 191 -11.47 19.25 17.32
N MET A 192 -10.88 18.29 16.60
CA MET A 192 -11.39 16.93 16.53
C MET A 192 -11.43 16.27 17.90
N MET A 193 -10.32 16.34 18.65
CA MET A 193 -10.21 15.76 19.99
C MET A 193 -11.17 16.42 20.99
N THR A 194 -11.18 17.76 21.07
CA THR A 194 -12.04 18.50 22.01
C THR A 194 -13.53 18.37 21.71
N THR A 195 -13.91 18.09 20.46
CA THR A 195 -15.31 17.79 20.09
C THR A 195 -15.65 16.29 20.18
N GLY A 196 -14.78 15.49 20.78
CA GLY A 196 -15.03 14.08 21.11
C GLY A 196 -14.99 13.14 19.92
N ILE A 197 -14.10 13.35 18.95
CA ILE A 197 -13.94 12.48 17.77
C ILE A 197 -13.84 11.01 18.16
N ALA A 198 -13.04 10.65 19.16
CA ALA A 198 -12.81 9.27 19.55
C ALA A 198 -14.12 8.57 19.94
N ARG A 199 -14.91 9.21 20.81
CA ARG A 199 -16.24 8.73 21.20
C ARG A 199 -17.18 8.64 20.00
N LYS A 200 -17.24 9.67 19.14
CA LYS A 200 -18.14 9.68 17.97
C LYS A 200 -17.82 8.54 17.01
N VAL A 201 -16.54 8.33 16.72
CA VAL A 201 -16.07 7.30 15.79
C VAL A 201 -16.34 5.90 16.38
N LEU A 202 -16.09 5.68 17.68
CA LEU A 202 -16.46 4.43 18.36
C LEU A 202 -17.97 4.16 18.36
N CYS A 203 -18.78 5.16 18.70
CA CYS A 203 -20.24 5.03 18.72
C CYS A 203 -20.84 4.79 17.33
N ALA A 204 -20.12 5.13 16.26
CA ALA A 204 -20.59 4.90 14.89
C ALA A 204 -20.65 3.41 14.51
N GLY A 205 -19.87 2.55 15.19
CA GLY A 205 -19.96 1.08 15.09
C GLY A 205 -19.68 0.46 13.72
N SER A 206 -19.23 1.26 12.75
CA SER A 206 -18.95 0.84 11.37
C SER A 206 -17.92 1.77 10.72
N LEU A 207 -17.19 1.29 9.72
CA LEU A 207 -16.34 2.05 8.82
C LEU A 207 -17.11 3.13 8.08
N CYS A 208 -18.34 2.84 7.62
CA CYS A 208 -19.17 3.86 6.96
C CYS A 208 -19.52 5.00 7.94
N GLY A 209 -19.94 4.67 9.16
CA GLY A 209 -20.23 5.67 10.18
C GLY A 209 -18.98 6.45 10.62
N ALA A 210 -17.85 5.77 10.85
CA ALA A 210 -16.57 6.42 11.16
C ALA A 210 -16.10 7.35 10.04
N PHE A 211 -16.29 6.94 8.79
CA PHE A 211 -16.03 7.75 7.61
C PHE A 211 -16.87 9.02 7.60
N GLU A 212 -18.18 8.95 7.84
CA GLU A 212 -19.05 10.12 7.87
C GLU A 212 -18.67 11.07 9.01
N VAL A 213 -18.32 10.53 10.19
CA VAL A 213 -17.82 11.33 11.30
C VAL A 213 -16.55 12.07 10.90
N LEU A 214 -15.55 11.40 10.32
CA LEU A 214 -14.30 12.03 9.90
C LEU A 214 -14.51 13.05 8.77
N ARG A 215 -15.36 12.73 7.80
CA ARG A 215 -15.72 13.60 6.67
C ARG A 215 -16.41 14.88 7.11
N SER A 216 -17.09 14.87 8.26
CA SER A 216 -17.77 16.06 8.79
C SER A 216 -16.82 17.18 9.24
N TYR A 217 -15.53 16.88 9.42
CA TYR A 217 -14.55 17.86 9.87
C TYR A 217 -13.95 18.69 8.72
N PRO A 218 -13.57 19.97 8.99
CA PRO A 218 -13.02 20.85 7.97
C PRO A 218 -11.81 20.26 7.25
N ALA A 219 -11.72 20.48 5.94
CA ALA A 219 -10.64 20.03 5.06
C ALA A 219 -10.47 18.50 4.93
N ILE A 220 -11.32 17.68 5.55
CA ILE A 220 -11.32 16.22 5.40
C ILE A 220 -12.37 15.81 4.35
N GLY A 221 -11.97 15.82 3.08
CA GLY A 221 -12.80 15.27 2.01
C GLY A 221 -12.82 13.74 1.98
N ASP A 222 -13.66 13.17 1.11
CA ASP A 222 -13.93 11.73 0.95
C ASP A 222 -12.66 10.87 0.95
N PHE A 223 -11.65 11.30 0.21
CA PHE A 223 -10.40 10.55 0.14
C PHE A 223 -9.69 10.49 1.50
N LEU A 224 -9.52 11.62 2.20
CA LEU A 224 -8.83 11.64 3.50
C LEU A 224 -9.65 10.94 4.57
N ALA A 225 -10.97 11.18 4.61
CA ALA A 225 -11.88 10.51 5.55
C ALA A 225 -11.77 8.99 5.43
N TYR A 226 -11.77 8.46 4.21
CA TYR A 226 -11.64 7.02 3.99
C TYR A 226 -10.26 6.50 4.37
N GLN A 227 -9.19 7.22 4.01
CA GLN A 227 -7.83 6.80 4.38
C GLN A 227 -7.66 6.73 5.91
N TYR A 228 -8.12 7.75 6.64
CA TYR A 228 -8.07 7.82 8.11
C TYR A 228 -8.97 6.78 8.77
N THR A 229 -10.15 6.51 8.21
CA THR A 229 -11.04 5.44 8.68
C THR A 229 -10.32 4.09 8.69
N ILE A 230 -9.64 3.75 7.58
CA ILE A 230 -8.86 2.52 7.50
C ILE A 230 -7.66 2.54 8.45
N ASP A 231 -6.95 3.68 8.56
CA ASP A 231 -5.81 3.80 9.48
C ASP A 231 -6.24 3.56 10.94
N LEU A 232 -7.40 4.10 11.35
CA LEU A 232 -8.00 3.81 12.66
C LEU A 232 -8.44 2.34 12.76
N ASN A 233 -8.99 1.75 11.68
CA ASN A 233 -9.38 0.34 11.66
C ASN A 233 -8.20 -0.62 11.77
N TYR A 234 -6.97 -0.19 11.52
CA TYR A 234 -5.80 -1.01 11.82
C TYR A 234 -5.50 -1.09 13.32
N SER A 235 -5.91 -0.11 14.12
CA SER A 235 -5.67 -0.08 15.56
C SER A 235 -6.64 -1.00 16.34
N ALA A 236 -6.44 -1.09 17.66
CA ALA A 236 -7.27 -1.90 18.55
C ALA A 236 -8.66 -1.30 18.83
N ILE A 237 -8.93 -0.05 18.43
CA ILE A 237 -10.18 0.66 18.78
C ILE A 237 -11.36 0.24 17.89
N PHE A 238 -11.09 -0.41 16.76
CA PHE A 238 -12.11 -0.92 15.84
C PHE A 238 -11.89 -2.38 15.56
N ASP A 239 -12.99 -3.09 15.32
CA ASP A 239 -12.99 -4.43 14.75
C ASP A 239 -14.01 -4.57 13.62
N CYS A 240 -14.07 -3.56 12.75
CA CYS A 240 -14.95 -3.58 11.58
C CYS A 240 -14.29 -4.33 10.42
N SER A 241 -15.13 -4.98 9.62
CA SER A 241 -14.66 -5.73 8.45
C SER A 241 -14.21 -4.77 7.36
N GLU A 242 -13.03 -4.99 6.78
CA GLU A 242 -12.54 -4.20 5.64
C GLU A 242 -13.34 -4.47 4.35
N MET A 243 -14.28 -5.42 4.39
CA MET A 243 -15.23 -5.73 3.31
C MET A 243 -16.52 -4.92 3.35
N GLU A 244 -16.80 -4.15 4.42
CA GLU A 244 -18.11 -3.51 4.57
C GLU A 244 -18.24 -2.20 3.77
N PHE A 245 -17.15 -1.45 3.58
CA PHE A 245 -17.22 -0.09 3.05
C PHE A 245 -15.96 0.32 2.27
N VAL A 246 -16.15 1.00 1.13
CA VAL A 246 -15.07 1.52 0.31
C VAL A 246 -15.45 2.82 -0.37
N VAL A 247 -14.49 3.75 -0.41
CA VAL A 247 -14.62 5.02 -1.15
C VAL A 247 -13.53 5.09 -2.22
N PRO A 248 -13.90 5.05 -3.52
CA PRO A 248 -12.94 5.11 -4.61
C PRO A 248 -12.19 6.45 -4.64
N GLY A 249 -10.89 6.41 -4.32
CA GLY A 249 -10.00 7.57 -4.43
C GLY A 249 -9.70 7.95 -5.89
N PRO A 250 -9.15 9.17 -6.15
CA PRO A 250 -8.94 9.66 -7.52
C PRO A 250 -8.10 8.73 -8.40
N GLY A 251 -7.01 8.16 -7.86
CA GLY A 251 -6.17 7.21 -8.60
C GLY A 251 -6.88 5.89 -8.89
N ALA A 252 -7.74 5.42 -7.98
CA ALA A 252 -8.53 4.22 -8.22
C ALA A 252 -9.56 4.44 -9.33
N ARG A 253 -10.22 5.61 -9.36
CA ARG A 253 -11.16 5.98 -10.43
C ARG A 253 -10.48 6.01 -11.81
N ASP A 254 -9.26 6.57 -11.89
CA ASP A 254 -8.44 6.49 -13.12
C ASP A 254 -8.16 5.04 -13.53
N GLY A 255 -7.77 4.18 -12.58
CA GLY A 255 -7.47 2.77 -12.85
C GLY A 255 -8.68 1.99 -13.32
N ILE A 256 -9.83 2.21 -12.68
CA ILE A 256 -11.13 1.63 -13.06
C ILE A 256 -11.51 2.09 -14.47
N ARG A 257 -11.36 3.39 -14.79
CA ARG A 257 -11.63 3.92 -16.14
C ARG A 257 -10.79 3.23 -17.21
N LYS A 258 -9.51 2.95 -16.91
CA LYS A 258 -8.63 2.21 -17.82
C LYS A 258 -9.04 0.75 -17.95
N CYS A 259 -9.47 0.10 -16.87
CA CYS A 259 -9.87 -1.31 -16.88
C CYS A 259 -11.22 -1.54 -17.57
N PHE A 260 -12.22 -0.68 -17.36
CA PHE A 260 -13.62 -0.95 -17.71
C PHE A 260 -14.26 0.13 -18.60
N GLY A 261 -13.52 1.15 -19.00
CA GLY A 261 -14.04 2.20 -19.87
C GLY A 261 -15.05 3.12 -19.17
N ALA A 262 -15.85 3.83 -19.98
CA ALA A 262 -16.72 4.90 -19.49
C ALA A 262 -17.95 4.36 -18.74
N ALA A 263 -18.37 3.14 -19.07
CA ALA A 263 -19.55 2.50 -18.48
C ALA A 263 -19.40 2.22 -16.97
N ALA A 264 -18.16 2.20 -16.47
CA ALA A 264 -17.83 2.06 -15.05
C ALA A 264 -18.11 3.32 -14.21
N ASN A 265 -18.35 4.48 -14.83
CA ASN A 265 -18.55 5.73 -14.11
C ASN A 265 -19.77 5.64 -13.16
N GLY A 266 -19.57 5.96 -11.89
CA GLY A 266 -20.61 5.93 -10.87
C GLY A 266 -20.95 4.54 -10.31
N ILE A 267 -20.19 3.49 -10.65
CA ILE A 267 -20.25 2.17 -9.98
C ILE A 267 -18.87 1.70 -9.50
N GLU A 268 -17.97 2.64 -9.23
CA GLU A 268 -16.58 2.33 -8.90
C GLU A 268 -16.46 1.52 -7.60
N ALA A 269 -17.35 1.75 -6.62
CA ALA A 269 -17.35 1.00 -5.37
C ALA A 269 -17.79 -0.47 -5.58
N GLU A 270 -18.77 -0.69 -6.45
CA GLU A 270 -19.27 -2.01 -6.85
C GLU A 270 -18.22 -2.74 -7.68
N ILE A 271 -17.47 -2.04 -8.53
CA ILE A 271 -16.33 -2.61 -9.26
C ILE A 271 -15.25 -3.06 -8.28
N ILE A 272 -14.88 -2.23 -7.30
CA ILE A 272 -13.87 -2.62 -6.29
C ILE A 272 -14.32 -3.88 -5.53
N ARG A 273 -15.60 -3.96 -5.18
CA ARG A 273 -16.17 -5.14 -4.52
C ARG A 273 -16.18 -6.37 -5.42
N TYR A 274 -16.55 -6.22 -6.69
CA TYR A 274 -16.41 -7.27 -7.69
C TYR A 274 -14.98 -7.80 -7.75
N MET A 275 -13.96 -6.92 -7.77
CA MET A 275 -12.57 -7.38 -7.75
C MET A 275 -12.27 -8.21 -6.50
N ALA A 276 -12.72 -7.78 -5.32
CA ALA A 276 -12.46 -8.52 -4.09
C ALA A 276 -13.22 -9.86 -4.03
N ASP A 277 -14.47 -9.89 -4.48
CA ASP A 277 -15.33 -11.07 -4.41
C ASP A 277 -14.85 -12.17 -5.38
N TYR A 278 -14.41 -11.79 -6.58
CA TYR A 278 -14.03 -12.71 -7.67
C TYR A 278 -12.51 -12.84 -7.88
N GLN A 279 -11.70 -12.47 -6.88
CA GLN A 279 -10.23 -12.44 -7.03
C GLN A 279 -9.63 -13.81 -7.37
N GLU A 280 -10.09 -14.89 -6.72
CA GLU A 280 -9.58 -16.24 -6.95
C GLU A 280 -9.86 -16.70 -8.38
N GLU A 281 -11.10 -16.49 -8.86
CA GLU A 281 -11.50 -16.86 -10.22
C GLU A 281 -10.64 -16.17 -11.28
N HIS A 282 -10.29 -14.90 -11.07
CA HIS A 282 -9.46 -14.17 -12.01
C HIS A 282 -7.98 -14.54 -11.93
N PHE A 283 -7.46 -14.84 -10.74
CA PHE A 283 -6.11 -15.40 -10.62
C PHE A 283 -6.04 -16.77 -11.30
N GLU A 284 -7.01 -17.65 -11.07
CA GLU A 284 -7.09 -18.98 -11.69
C GLU A 284 -7.24 -18.89 -13.22
N ARG A 285 -8.17 -18.06 -13.72
CA ARG A 285 -8.39 -17.83 -15.16
C ARG A 285 -7.10 -17.42 -15.88
N LEU A 286 -6.22 -16.68 -15.21
CA LEU A 286 -4.95 -16.20 -15.76
C LEU A 286 -3.76 -17.11 -15.43
N GLY A 287 -3.97 -18.22 -14.71
CA GLY A 287 -2.90 -19.12 -14.27
C GLY A 287 -1.90 -18.45 -13.32
N LEU A 288 -2.35 -17.47 -12.53
CA LEU A 288 -1.53 -16.69 -11.62
C LEU A 288 -1.57 -17.28 -10.21
N ARG A 289 -0.40 -17.46 -9.58
CA ARG A 289 -0.31 -17.80 -8.16
C ARG A 289 -0.42 -16.54 -7.31
N PHE A 290 -1.39 -16.51 -6.39
CA PHE A 290 -1.56 -15.45 -5.41
C PHE A 290 -2.06 -16.05 -4.09
N GLU A 291 -1.19 -16.12 -3.08
CA GLU A 291 -1.51 -16.73 -1.76
C GLU A 291 -2.03 -15.71 -0.75
N GLY A 292 -2.19 -14.47 -1.21
CA GLY A 292 -2.52 -13.33 -0.38
C GLY A 292 -1.45 -13.01 0.67
N LEU A 293 -1.85 -12.37 1.75
CA LEU A 293 -0.95 -12.00 2.84
C LEU A 293 -1.05 -13.06 3.95
N ARG A 294 -0.17 -14.07 3.90
CA ARG A 294 -0.22 -15.22 4.83
C ARG A 294 -1.60 -15.88 4.82
N GLY A 295 -2.18 -16.08 3.64
CA GLY A 295 -3.53 -16.62 3.44
C GLY A 295 -4.67 -15.60 3.53
N ARG A 296 -4.42 -14.35 3.97
CA ARG A 296 -5.44 -13.30 3.97
C ARG A 296 -5.73 -12.84 2.53
N ARG A 297 -6.97 -13.00 2.07
CA ARG A 297 -7.48 -12.49 0.79
C ARG A 297 -7.38 -10.96 0.69
N LEU A 298 -7.31 -10.41 -0.52
CA LEU A 298 -7.43 -8.96 -0.73
C LEU A 298 -8.77 -8.45 -0.19
N GLN A 299 -8.74 -7.32 0.50
CA GLN A 299 -9.92 -6.61 1.00
C GLN A 299 -10.27 -5.44 0.07
N LEU A 300 -11.41 -4.78 0.29
CA LEU A 300 -11.83 -3.66 -0.58
C LEU A 300 -10.81 -2.53 -0.66
N ILE A 301 -10.16 -2.19 0.46
CA ILE A 301 -9.09 -1.17 0.47
C ILE A 301 -7.89 -1.58 -0.38
N ASP A 302 -7.53 -2.87 -0.35
CA ASP A 302 -6.40 -3.39 -1.13
C ASP A 302 -6.74 -3.35 -2.62
N CYS A 303 -7.95 -3.78 -2.98
CA CYS A 303 -8.43 -3.71 -4.36
C CYS A 303 -8.52 -2.27 -4.89
N GLN A 304 -8.98 -1.33 -4.05
CA GLN A 304 -8.96 0.11 -4.36
C GLN A 304 -7.53 0.60 -4.59
N ASN A 305 -6.59 0.22 -3.73
CA ASN A 305 -5.19 0.62 -3.85
C ASN A 305 -4.56 0.06 -5.11
N LEU A 306 -4.82 -1.20 -5.44
CA LEU A 306 -4.36 -1.83 -6.67
C LEU A 306 -4.84 -1.07 -7.91
N PHE A 307 -6.06 -0.55 -7.96
CA PHE A 307 -6.49 0.30 -9.08
C PHE A 307 -5.64 1.57 -9.22
N CYS A 308 -5.25 2.20 -8.11
CA CYS A 308 -4.36 3.37 -8.13
C CYS A 308 -2.97 3.02 -8.67
N GLU A 309 -2.43 1.85 -8.30
CA GLU A 309 -1.13 1.38 -8.79
C GLU A 309 -1.20 0.93 -10.25
N VAL A 310 -2.28 0.28 -10.67
CA VAL A 310 -2.50 -0.18 -12.05
C VAL A 310 -2.72 1.00 -12.99
N ASP A 311 -3.39 2.08 -12.55
CA ASP A 311 -3.38 3.33 -13.31
C ASP A 311 -1.94 3.78 -13.63
N LYS A 312 -1.07 3.82 -12.61
CA LYS A 312 0.34 4.21 -12.79
C LYS A 312 1.06 3.24 -13.72
N TYR A 313 0.96 1.94 -13.48
CA TYR A 313 1.63 0.89 -14.24
C TYR A 313 1.22 0.92 -15.72
N ALA A 314 -0.08 1.04 -15.98
CA ALA A 314 -0.64 1.08 -17.33
C ALA A 314 -0.18 2.28 -18.15
N ARG A 315 0.31 3.37 -17.54
CA ARG A 315 0.90 4.50 -18.30
C ARG A 315 2.11 4.08 -19.14
N VAL A 316 2.81 3.02 -18.72
CA VAL A 316 3.96 2.48 -19.42
C VAL A 316 3.58 1.22 -20.20
N ALA A 317 2.83 0.30 -19.57
CA ALA A 317 2.46 -0.97 -20.20
C ALA A 317 1.40 -0.82 -21.31
N HIS A 318 0.52 0.18 -21.20
CA HIS A 318 -0.64 0.39 -22.06
C HIS A 318 -0.84 1.88 -22.38
N PRO A 319 0.14 2.54 -23.04
CA PRO A 319 0.15 4.01 -23.20
C PRO A 319 -1.06 4.55 -23.98
N ASP A 320 -1.69 3.71 -24.82
CA ASP A 320 -2.86 4.07 -25.61
C ASP A 320 -4.17 4.08 -24.81
N VAL A 321 -4.19 3.46 -23.62
CA VAL A 321 -5.39 3.39 -22.77
C VAL A 321 -5.42 4.58 -21.81
N GLN A 322 -6.35 5.50 -22.04
CA GLN A 322 -6.46 6.74 -21.28
C GLN A 322 -7.25 6.59 -19.97
N GLY A 323 -6.78 7.26 -18.92
CA GLY A 323 -7.51 7.46 -17.66
C GLY A 323 -8.39 8.72 -17.69
N LEU A 324 -8.94 9.10 -16.54
CA LEU A 324 -9.74 10.32 -16.38
C LEU A 324 -8.87 11.59 -16.38
N SER A 325 -7.70 11.51 -15.77
CA SER A 325 -6.83 12.65 -15.48
C SER A 325 -5.83 13.00 -16.58
N GLY A 326 -5.74 12.20 -17.65
CA GLY A 326 -4.77 12.37 -18.74
C GLY A 326 -3.29 12.18 -18.33
N ARG A 327 -3.02 11.61 -17.14
CA ARG A 327 -1.65 11.40 -16.66
C ARG A 327 -0.96 10.29 -17.45
N THR A 328 0.18 10.61 -18.09
CA THR A 328 0.91 9.70 -18.99
C THR A 328 2.26 9.21 -18.47
N ARG A 329 2.77 9.74 -17.36
CA ARG A 329 4.11 9.38 -16.83
C ARG A 329 4.08 8.94 -15.37
N ILE A 330 5.03 8.08 -15.00
CA ILE A 330 5.34 7.74 -13.60
C ILE A 330 6.54 8.57 -13.14
N LYS A 331 6.32 9.50 -12.19
CA LYS A 331 7.37 10.44 -11.74
C LYS A 331 8.35 9.82 -10.74
N GLN A 332 7.91 8.86 -9.93
CA GLN A 332 8.71 8.32 -8.84
C GLN A 332 9.50 7.08 -9.30
N LEU A 333 10.82 7.16 -9.17
CA LEU A 333 11.72 6.02 -9.36
C LEU A 333 11.81 5.21 -8.07
N PHE A 334 11.97 3.90 -8.22
CA PHE A 334 12.24 3.02 -7.11
C PHE A 334 13.70 3.17 -6.68
N ARG A 335 13.92 3.22 -5.36
CA ARG A 335 15.25 3.14 -4.76
C ARG A 335 15.17 2.05 -3.67
N PRO A 336 16.01 1.01 -3.74
CA PRO A 336 16.02 -0.01 -2.70
C PRO A 336 16.44 0.64 -1.37
N VAL A 337 15.80 0.19 -0.31
CA VAL A 337 16.16 0.55 1.07
C VAL A 337 16.67 -0.72 1.72
N VAL A 338 17.85 -0.62 2.34
CA VAL A 338 18.58 -1.76 2.93
C VAL A 338 17.85 -2.35 4.13
N ASP A 339 17.11 -1.50 4.87
CA ASP A 339 16.39 -1.93 6.06
C ASP A 339 15.43 -3.09 5.74
N PRO A 340 15.33 -4.09 6.64
CA PRO A 340 14.38 -5.18 6.51
C PRO A 340 12.97 -4.68 6.23
N VAL A 341 12.20 -5.50 5.52
CA VAL A 341 10.78 -5.23 5.31
C VAL A 341 10.03 -5.57 6.61
N PRO A 342 9.44 -4.59 7.31
CA PRO A 342 8.63 -4.89 8.48
C PRO A 342 7.38 -5.68 8.07
N ALA A 343 6.98 -6.63 8.92
CA ALA A 343 5.81 -7.48 8.71
C ALA A 343 5.11 -7.80 10.05
N TRP A 344 4.57 -6.75 10.65
CA TRP A 344 3.69 -6.83 11.80
C TRP A 344 2.38 -6.13 11.47
N PHE A 345 1.29 -6.89 11.47
CA PHE A 345 -0.04 -6.47 11.04
C PHE A 345 -0.96 -6.27 12.24
N PRO A 346 -2.16 -5.67 12.07
CA PRO A 346 -3.13 -5.59 13.15
C PRO A 346 -3.34 -6.97 13.80
N PRO A 347 -3.08 -7.14 15.12
CA PRO A 347 -3.20 -8.43 15.80
C PRO A 347 -4.54 -9.11 15.62
N LYS A 348 -5.63 -8.33 15.52
CA LYS A 348 -6.99 -8.82 15.24
C LYS A 348 -7.12 -9.61 13.93
N TRP A 349 -6.16 -9.49 13.02
CA TRP A 349 -6.15 -10.30 11.80
C TRP A 349 -5.64 -11.74 12.02
N GLY A 350 -4.97 -12.02 13.15
CA GLY A 350 -4.47 -13.37 13.45
C GLY A 350 -3.36 -13.87 12.52
N ILE A 351 -2.69 -12.99 11.77
CA ILE A 351 -1.68 -13.38 10.76
C ILE A 351 -0.23 -13.09 11.19
N ASN A 352 0.00 -12.74 12.45
CA ASN A 352 1.36 -12.43 12.93
C ASN A 352 2.16 -13.67 13.36
N ASP A 353 1.48 -14.75 13.76
CA ASP A 353 2.08 -15.95 14.38
C ASP A 353 2.58 -16.98 13.36
N THR A 354 3.26 -16.51 12.33
CA THR A 354 4.01 -17.40 11.43
C THR A 354 5.45 -17.51 11.92
N GLU A 355 6.04 -18.71 11.87
CA GLU A 355 7.41 -19.05 12.33
C GLU A 355 8.53 -18.12 11.80
N GLN A 356 8.21 -17.24 10.85
CA GLN A 356 9.10 -16.25 10.23
C GLN A 356 9.39 -15.02 11.12
N ASN A 357 8.62 -14.75 12.18
CA ASN A 357 8.88 -13.61 13.08
C ASN A 357 10.05 -13.86 14.07
N SER A 358 10.45 -15.12 14.25
CA SER A 358 11.50 -15.52 15.21
C SER A 358 12.90 -15.04 14.85
N ILE A 359 13.14 -14.64 13.60
CA ILE A 359 14.47 -14.26 13.10
C ILE A 359 14.76 -12.77 13.31
N CYS A 360 13.74 -11.92 13.47
CA CYS A 360 13.90 -10.47 13.56
C CYS A 360 14.11 -9.95 14.99
N HIS A 361 13.62 -10.66 16.02
CA HIS A 361 13.71 -10.18 17.41
C HIS A 361 15.00 -10.56 18.15
N VAL A 362 15.81 -11.50 17.64
CA VAL A 362 17.02 -11.98 18.33
C VAL A 362 18.23 -11.05 18.15
N LYS A 363 18.17 -10.04 17.25
CA LYS A 363 19.30 -9.11 17.03
C LYS A 363 19.19 -7.75 17.73
N ALA A 364 18.14 -7.51 18.51
CA ALA A 364 17.95 -6.24 19.23
C ALA A 364 18.40 -6.27 20.72
N SER A 365 18.86 -7.42 21.22
CA SER A 365 19.41 -7.56 22.58
C SER A 365 20.91 -7.90 22.48
N GLY A 366 21.73 -6.85 22.43
CA GLY A 366 23.16 -6.98 22.71
C GLY A 366 23.40 -7.40 24.17
N PRO A 367 24.49 -8.12 24.47
CA PRO A 367 24.70 -8.72 25.78
C PRO A 367 24.97 -7.66 26.85
N ASP A 368 24.21 -7.72 27.93
CA ASP A 368 24.41 -7.02 29.19
C ASP A 368 25.73 -7.52 29.82
N GLN A 369 26.82 -6.76 29.70
CA GLN A 369 28.04 -6.99 30.46
C GLN A 369 27.93 -6.27 31.81
N ARG A 370 27.37 -6.98 32.79
CA ARG A 370 27.58 -6.70 34.22
C ARG A 370 28.36 -7.84 34.86
N THR A 371 29.64 -7.60 35.13
CA THR A 371 30.45 -8.19 36.21
C THR A 371 31.53 -7.14 36.51
N GLY A 372 31.51 -6.43 37.65
CA GLY A 372 32.01 -6.90 38.95
C GLY A 372 33.54 -6.78 38.97
N GLY A 373 34.25 -6.19 39.91
CA GLY A 373 34.00 -5.56 41.19
C GLY A 373 35.32 -4.92 41.65
N ARG A 374 35.29 -4.21 42.77
CA ARG A 374 36.46 -3.62 43.43
C ARG A 374 37.45 -4.71 43.84
N ASP A 375 38.74 -4.45 43.62
CA ASP A 375 39.78 -4.37 44.66
C ASP A 375 40.93 -3.50 44.15
#